data_AF-A0A238VUJ4-F1
#
_entry.id   AF-A0A238VUJ4-F1
#
_cell.length_a   1.000
_cell.length_b   1.000
_cell.length_c   1.000
_cell.angle_alpha   90.00
_cell.angle_beta   90.00
_cell.angle_gamma   90.00
#
_symmetry.space_group_name_H-M   'P 1'
#
loop_
_entity.id
_entity.type
_entity.pdbx_description
1 polymer ?
#
loop_
_entity_poly.entity_id
_entity_poly.type
_entity_poly.pdbx_seq_one_letter_code
_entity_poly.pdbx_strand_id
1 'polypeptide(L)'
;MDDREGRIGWWVSGTAHGALILWAILGGVFLRPQPSAPLRTTEVATISGAEFEALAAASRGAGPVGRDATAMASLPVPAAEDDAGQTPAAASLPDAEDAAQALPAPDASEAEPDLTDFARPDPVAVATDLGRPAENRTVEDAAPAMPADAGAPLADTQPARPQAPAADPAARPVAPRSELALDRSALPRLRPEGLVERRNARLARQEAEERAAADAARAAEEAAAEAEAQAQAEEERRLTAEREAAAEARRAERAAAEAAERQAEADRLAEAERRDAQARREAAERREAVERAERDAQEQQEAEARAEEERRAAEAERQAREERRAAEARAAEEARRERAEAERREAERREAEAVEAERRAEEVRRAEAERRAEEERRAADAAAREAEERRLAEEREAAEERREAEEREAAEQAEAQRAAEAARQQALEDALREAQSGTAGTEGTDTASTGDAGGGESQTIDGGSGASAAQDPLAAALAGAMSGQGAADRPADAGGVAEPLQLAPSAIRPTPLDGIDMSGLSGAEPLSLAEKDAFRAALRRCWNEGALSVEASRMSVSVGFSMTADGRPIDGSLRIADFRGGSEAGATHAFDVARRAIMMCGGAGFPLPFDKYTRWRDVVVEFRPDGIGFD
;
A
#
# COMPACT_ATOMS: atom_id res chain seq x y z
N MET A 1 43.36 -12.36 9.49
CA MET A 1 44.16 -11.21 8.98
C MET A 1 44.06 -9.99 9.92
N ASP A 2 43.97 -10.23 11.22
CA ASP A 2 42.94 -9.60 12.07
C ASP A 2 43.47 -8.36 12.81
N ASP A 3 44.80 -8.32 12.95
CA ASP A 3 45.60 -7.33 13.65
C ASP A 3 45.64 -5.95 12.92
N ARG A 4 45.06 -5.85 11.72
CA ARG A 4 44.82 -4.56 11.03
C ARG A 4 43.45 -3.97 11.36
N GLU A 5 42.40 -4.77 11.42
CA GLU A 5 41.01 -4.29 11.51
C GLU A 5 40.72 -3.67 12.88
N GLY A 6 41.14 -4.33 13.98
CA GLY A 6 41.06 -3.75 15.32
C GLY A 6 41.87 -2.44 15.46
N ARG A 7 42.97 -2.31 14.71
CA ARG A 7 43.83 -1.11 14.68
C ARG A 7 43.17 0.08 13.97
N ILE A 8 42.42 -0.21 12.90
CA ILE A 8 41.62 0.79 12.18
C ILE A 8 40.41 1.21 13.03
N GLY A 9 39.71 0.26 13.64
CA GLY A 9 38.56 0.54 14.51
C GLY A 9 38.88 1.47 15.69
N TRP A 10 40.04 1.28 16.34
CA TRP A 10 40.49 2.16 17.42
C TRP A 10 40.81 3.58 16.93
N TRP A 11 41.42 3.73 15.75
CA TRP A 11 41.68 5.03 15.14
C TRP A 11 40.41 5.79 14.72
N VAL A 12 39.45 5.11 14.11
CA VAL A 12 38.14 5.70 13.75
C VAL A 12 37.37 6.13 14.99
N SER A 13 37.33 5.30 16.04
CA SER A 13 36.69 5.66 17.30
C SER A 13 37.38 6.84 17.99
N GLY A 14 38.72 6.83 18.07
CA GLY A 14 39.49 7.92 18.69
C GLY A 14 39.33 9.26 17.96
N THR A 15 39.31 9.25 16.62
CA THR A 15 39.09 10.48 15.84
C THR A 15 37.65 11.00 15.94
N ALA A 16 36.65 10.13 15.96
CA ALA A 16 35.26 10.53 16.16
C ALA A 16 35.03 11.22 17.52
N HIS A 17 35.56 10.63 18.61
CA HIS A 17 35.45 11.23 19.95
C HIS A 17 36.26 12.53 20.07
N GLY A 18 37.46 12.59 19.48
CA GLY A 18 38.27 13.81 19.46
C GLY A 18 37.59 14.98 18.75
N ALA A 19 36.94 14.72 17.61
CA ALA A 19 36.16 15.73 16.89
C ALA A 19 34.95 16.25 17.69
N LEU A 20 34.23 15.36 18.38
CA LEU A 20 33.06 15.73 19.19
C LEU A 20 33.45 16.60 20.40
N ILE A 21 34.55 16.27 21.08
CA ILE A 21 35.09 17.08 22.19
C ILE A 21 35.54 18.46 21.69
N LEU A 22 36.23 18.52 20.54
CA LEU A 22 36.67 19.79 19.94
C LEU A 22 35.48 20.67 19.54
N TRP A 23 34.43 20.07 18.97
CA TRP A 23 33.18 20.77 18.62
C TRP A 23 32.48 21.36 19.85
N ALA A 24 32.40 20.61 20.96
CA ALA A 24 31.81 21.10 22.20
C ALA A 24 32.57 22.32 22.78
N ILE A 25 33.91 22.32 22.70
CA ILE A 25 34.75 23.41 23.19
C ILE A 25 34.61 24.68 22.31
N LEU A 26 34.57 24.53 20.97
CA LEU A 26 34.45 25.67 20.06
C LEU A 26 33.02 26.22 19.97
N GLY A 27 32.00 25.35 19.97
CA GLY A 27 30.59 25.74 19.84
C GLY A 27 30.10 26.66 20.95
N GLY A 28 30.54 26.42 22.19
CA GLY A 28 30.19 27.25 23.35
C GLY A 28 30.70 28.69 23.31
N VAL A 29 31.65 29.02 22.42
CA VAL A 29 32.18 30.39 22.27
C VAL A 29 31.33 31.23 21.32
N PHE A 30 30.75 30.63 20.28
CA PHE A 30 30.02 31.36 19.24
C PHE A 30 28.50 31.49 19.48
N LEU A 31 27.88 30.56 20.23
CA LEU A 31 26.43 30.59 20.50
C LEU A 31 26.08 31.30 21.83
N ARG A 32 26.66 32.47 22.09
CA ARG A 32 26.22 33.33 23.21
C ARG A 32 24.91 34.04 22.85
N PRO A 33 23.79 33.82 23.58
CA PRO A 33 22.55 34.53 23.31
C PRO A 33 22.72 36.03 23.59
N GLN A 34 22.27 36.86 22.64
CA GLN A 34 22.24 38.31 22.84
C GLN A 34 21.07 38.69 23.77
N PRO A 35 21.23 39.65 24.70
CA PRO A 35 20.13 40.12 25.53
C PRO A 35 19.08 40.82 24.66
N SER A 36 17.84 40.33 24.69
CA SER A 36 16.72 40.95 24.00
C SER A 36 16.40 42.32 24.59
N ALA A 37 16.27 43.34 23.74
CA ALA A 37 15.87 44.67 24.18
C ALA A 37 14.43 44.68 24.75
N PRO A 38 14.14 45.49 25.78
CA PRO A 38 12.82 45.52 26.40
C PRO A 38 11.76 46.04 25.43
N LEU A 39 10.67 45.29 25.31
CA LEU A 39 9.51 45.65 24.49
C LEU A 39 8.89 46.96 24.99
N ARG A 40 8.66 47.89 24.07
CA ARG A 40 7.86 49.10 24.29
C ARG A 40 6.46 48.86 23.72
N THR A 41 5.51 48.51 24.59
CA THR A 41 4.09 48.49 24.22
C THR A 41 3.55 49.92 24.15
N THR A 42 2.75 50.19 23.12
CA THR A 42 1.93 51.39 23.01
C THR A 42 0.48 50.98 23.18
N GLU A 43 -0.15 51.35 24.30
CA GLU A 43 -1.57 51.12 24.50
C GLU A 43 -2.39 52.01 23.56
N VAL A 44 -3.34 51.39 22.85
CA VAL A 44 -4.33 52.09 22.02
C VAL A 44 -5.69 51.85 22.64
N ALA A 45 -6.04 52.68 23.63
CA ALA A 45 -7.36 52.68 24.23
C ALA A 45 -8.37 53.28 23.24
N THR A 46 -9.32 52.46 22.76
CA THR A 46 -10.28 52.83 21.71
C THR A 46 -11.59 53.41 22.24
N ILE A 47 -11.77 53.51 23.57
CA ILE A 47 -12.88 54.22 24.20
C ILE A 47 -12.38 54.92 25.47
N SER A 48 -12.88 56.11 25.77
CA SER A 48 -12.50 56.83 27.00
C SER A 48 -13.36 56.41 28.20
N GLY A 49 -12.82 56.48 29.42
CA GLY A 49 -13.59 56.13 30.63
C GLY A 49 -14.87 56.96 30.79
N ALA A 50 -14.82 58.24 30.46
CA ALA A 50 -15.98 59.15 30.48
C ALA A 50 -17.06 58.80 29.44
N GLU A 51 -16.65 58.23 28.30
CA GLU A 51 -17.55 57.78 27.24
C GLU A 51 -18.22 56.44 27.61
N PHE A 52 -17.48 55.54 28.26
CA PHE A 52 -18.05 54.34 28.89
C PHE A 52 -19.04 54.71 30.01
N GLU A 53 -18.71 55.67 30.88
CA GLU A 53 -19.64 56.18 31.89
C GLU A 53 -20.88 56.85 31.27
N ALA A 54 -20.75 57.56 30.15
CA ALA A 54 -21.89 58.15 29.44
C ALA A 54 -22.86 57.07 28.91
N LEU A 55 -22.36 56.00 28.30
CA LEU A 55 -23.19 54.86 27.91
C LEU A 55 -23.80 54.14 29.12
N ALA A 56 -23.04 53.98 30.21
CA ALA A 56 -23.53 53.34 31.43
C ALA A 56 -24.56 54.20 32.20
N ALA A 57 -24.50 55.52 32.10
CA ALA A 57 -25.52 56.43 32.64
C ALA A 57 -26.81 56.37 31.79
N ALA A 58 -26.66 56.33 30.46
CA ALA A 58 -27.79 56.19 29.55
C ALA A 58 -28.54 54.87 29.73
N SER A 59 -27.83 53.74 29.91
CA SER A 59 -28.46 52.42 30.15
C SER A 59 -29.18 52.33 31.50
N ARG A 60 -28.78 53.14 32.49
CA ARG A 60 -29.49 53.30 33.78
C ARG A 60 -30.64 54.31 33.74
N GLY A 61 -31.02 54.79 32.55
CA GLY A 61 -32.11 55.76 32.37
C GLY A 61 -31.78 57.19 32.82
N ALA A 62 -30.55 57.46 33.28
CA ALA A 62 -30.10 58.75 33.79
C ALA A 62 -29.60 59.69 32.66
N GLY A 63 -30.41 59.83 31.60
CA GLY A 63 -30.18 60.82 30.56
C GLY A 63 -30.48 62.25 31.05
N PRO A 64 -29.93 63.30 30.40
CA PRO A 64 -30.18 64.69 30.78
C PRO A 64 -31.63 65.10 30.48
N VAL A 65 -32.48 65.07 31.51
CA VAL A 65 -33.90 65.47 31.40
C VAL A 65 -34.05 66.97 31.13
N GLY A 66 -34.90 67.31 30.15
CA GLY A 66 -35.38 68.67 29.93
C GLY A 66 -36.20 69.18 31.12
N ARG A 67 -36.30 70.50 31.29
CA ARG A 67 -36.83 71.13 32.52
C ARG A 67 -38.35 71.04 32.71
N ASP A 68 -39.07 70.42 31.79
CA ASP A 68 -40.53 70.43 31.70
C ASP A 68 -41.16 69.02 31.88
N ALA A 69 -40.58 68.21 32.77
CA ALA A 69 -40.92 66.79 32.95
C ALA A 69 -41.54 66.43 34.32
N THR A 70 -42.31 67.34 34.94
CA THR A 70 -43.02 67.10 36.20
C THR A 70 -44.50 67.49 36.12
N ALA A 71 -45.30 66.61 35.50
CA ALA A 71 -46.75 66.69 35.47
C ALA A 71 -47.38 65.32 35.83
N MET A 72 -47.53 65.04 37.12
CA MET A 72 -48.33 63.90 37.57
C MET A 72 -49.82 64.24 37.49
N ALA A 73 -50.60 63.40 36.81
CA ALA A 73 -52.05 63.55 36.72
C ALA A 73 -52.73 63.01 37.99
N SER A 74 -53.32 63.90 38.79
CA SER A 74 -54.13 63.51 39.96
C SER A 74 -55.45 62.89 39.53
N LEU A 75 -55.70 61.64 39.94
CA LEU A 75 -57.02 61.01 39.82
C LEU A 75 -57.94 61.44 41.00
N PRO A 76 -59.25 61.61 40.76
CA PRO A 76 -60.17 62.08 41.80
C PRO A 76 -60.55 60.99 42.80
N VAL A 77 -60.71 61.40 44.07
CA VAL A 77 -61.23 60.55 45.16
C VAL A 77 -62.77 60.48 45.07
N PRO A 78 -63.39 59.28 45.12
CA PRO A 78 -64.84 59.15 45.21
C PRO A 78 -65.36 59.59 46.60
N ALA A 79 -66.56 60.16 46.64
CA ALA A 79 -67.18 60.59 47.90
C ALA A 79 -67.59 59.38 48.77
N ALA A 80 -67.59 59.58 50.08
CA ALA A 80 -68.17 58.64 51.04
C ALA A 80 -69.69 58.84 51.14
N GLU A 81 -70.42 57.74 51.30
CA GLU A 81 -71.80 57.73 51.80
C GLU A 81 -71.81 56.96 53.12
N ASP A 82 -72.49 57.49 54.13
CA ASP A 82 -72.66 56.83 55.43
C ASP A 82 -73.74 55.73 55.35
N ASP A 83 -73.44 54.52 55.82
CA ASP A 83 -74.43 53.65 56.41
C ASP A 83 -73.86 52.93 57.64
N ALA A 84 -74.72 52.68 58.63
CA ALA A 84 -74.31 52.43 60.00
C ALA A 84 -74.65 51.02 60.50
N GLY A 85 -73.61 50.25 60.79
CA GLY A 85 -73.65 49.21 61.83
C GLY A 85 -73.64 47.77 61.35
N GLN A 86 -72.47 47.14 61.48
CA GLN A 86 -72.29 45.96 62.34
C GLN A 86 -70.81 45.69 62.56
N THR A 87 -70.38 45.59 63.83
CA THR A 87 -69.04 45.12 64.19
C THR A 87 -68.97 43.60 64.09
N PRO A 88 -68.09 43.02 63.25
CA PRO A 88 -67.82 41.58 63.27
C PRO A 88 -67.25 41.18 64.64
N ALA A 89 -67.69 40.05 65.17
CA ALA A 89 -67.16 39.53 66.44
C ALA A 89 -65.71 39.03 66.27
N ALA A 90 -64.93 39.09 67.34
CA ALA A 90 -63.60 38.51 67.37
C ALA A 90 -63.69 36.98 67.21
N ALA A 91 -63.09 36.44 66.15
CA ALA A 91 -62.98 35.01 65.96
C ALA A 91 -61.84 34.45 66.84
N SER A 92 -62.18 33.59 67.80
CA SER A 92 -61.20 32.84 68.57
C SER A 92 -60.44 31.86 67.67
N LEU A 93 -59.14 31.71 67.92
CA LEU A 93 -58.35 30.60 67.37
C LEU A 93 -58.86 29.27 67.98
N PRO A 94 -58.99 28.18 67.19
CA PRO A 94 -59.30 26.86 67.73
C PRO A 94 -58.08 26.23 68.40
N ASP A 95 -58.29 25.54 69.52
CA ASP A 95 -57.25 24.79 70.22
C ASP A 95 -56.72 23.60 69.40
N ALA A 96 -55.42 23.36 69.47
CA ALA A 96 -54.72 22.43 68.58
C ALA A 96 -54.58 20.98 69.12
N GLU A 97 -55.16 20.67 70.28
CA GLU A 97 -54.89 19.40 70.99
C GLU A 97 -55.96 18.29 70.78
N ASP A 98 -57.15 18.62 70.27
CA ASP A 98 -58.28 17.67 70.15
C ASP A 98 -58.30 16.85 68.84
N ALA A 99 -57.23 16.91 68.05
CA ALA A 99 -57.09 16.22 66.75
C ALA A 99 -56.31 14.87 66.83
N ALA A 100 -55.89 14.45 68.03
CA ALA A 100 -55.03 13.28 68.23
C ALA A 100 -55.76 11.93 68.20
N GLN A 101 -56.44 11.60 67.09
CA GLN A 101 -56.97 10.25 66.87
C GLN A 101 -55.91 9.34 66.22
N ALA A 102 -55.61 8.21 66.87
CA ALA A 102 -54.67 7.22 66.35
C ALA A 102 -55.28 6.45 65.16
N LEU A 103 -54.65 6.58 63.99
CA LEU A 103 -55.02 5.80 62.80
C LEU A 103 -54.60 4.32 62.96
N PRO A 104 -55.42 3.35 62.52
CA PRO A 104 -55.03 1.94 62.51
C PRO A 104 -53.96 1.66 61.45
N ALA A 105 -53.05 0.73 61.73
CA ALA A 105 -52.05 0.30 60.76
C ALA A 105 -52.68 -0.56 59.64
N PRO A 106 -52.27 -0.40 58.38
CA PRO A 106 -52.75 -1.23 57.27
C PRO A 106 -52.07 -2.60 57.25
N ASP A 107 -52.85 -3.63 56.89
CA ASP A 107 -52.38 -5.02 56.72
C ASP A 107 -52.05 -5.35 55.26
N ALA A 108 -51.10 -6.27 55.09
CA ALA A 108 -50.76 -7.03 53.87
C ALA A 108 -50.16 -6.26 52.67
N SER A 109 -49.43 -7.02 51.84
CA SER A 109 -48.62 -6.51 50.71
C SER A 109 -49.44 -6.17 49.48
N GLU A 110 -49.16 -5.02 48.86
CA GLU A 110 -49.48 -4.78 47.45
C GLU A 110 -48.57 -5.62 46.52
N ALA A 111 -49.05 -5.88 45.31
CA ALA A 111 -48.32 -6.63 44.29
C ALA A 111 -47.33 -5.75 43.52
N GLU A 112 -46.26 -6.36 43.01
CA GLU A 112 -45.25 -5.69 42.18
C GLU A 112 -45.88 -5.16 40.87
N PRO A 113 -45.66 -3.88 40.49
CA PRO A 113 -46.35 -3.27 39.36
C PRO A 113 -45.83 -3.80 38.01
N ASP A 114 -46.76 -4.07 37.09
CA ASP A 114 -46.44 -4.51 35.72
C ASP A 114 -45.79 -3.38 34.91
N LEU A 115 -44.64 -3.65 34.31
CA LEU A 115 -43.84 -2.69 33.53
C LEU A 115 -43.87 -2.96 32.01
N THR A 116 -44.75 -3.83 31.52
CA THR A 116 -44.86 -4.16 30.09
C THR A 116 -45.21 -2.97 29.18
N ASP A 117 -45.79 -1.90 29.72
CA ASP A 117 -46.16 -0.68 28.98
C ASP A 117 -44.94 0.21 28.63
N PHE A 118 -43.73 -0.11 29.13
CA PHE A 118 -42.48 0.61 28.82
C PHE A 118 -41.69 0.05 27.62
N ALA A 119 -42.33 -0.77 26.77
CA ALA A 119 -41.74 -1.27 25.53
C ALA A 119 -41.49 -0.13 24.52
N ARG A 120 -40.21 0.21 24.29
CA ARG A 120 -39.77 1.33 23.43
C ARG A 120 -40.16 1.10 21.95
N PRO A 121 -40.94 1.99 21.30
CA PRO A 121 -41.20 1.95 19.86
C PRO A 121 -39.99 2.46 19.05
N ASP A 122 -39.90 2.03 17.78
CA ASP A 122 -38.81 2.44 16.88
C ASP A 122 -38.88 3.94 16.51
N PRO A 123 -37.74 4.66 16.48
CA PRO A 123 -37.71 6.09 16.21
C PRO A 123 -37.84 6.42 14.71
N VAL A 124 -38.94 7.07 14.33
CA VAL A 124 -39.11 7.73 13.03
C VAL A 124 -38.68 9.20 13.14
N ALA A 125 -37.81 9.66 12.23
CA ALA A 125 -37.23 11.00 12.30
C ALA A 125 -37.99 12.05 11.49
N VAL A 126 -38.45 13.12 12.15
CA VAL A 126 -38.80 14.42 11.55
C VAL A 126 -38.33 15.52 12.52
N ALA A 127 -37.82 16.64 11.99
CA ALA A 127 -37.34 17.76 12.79
C ALA A 127 -38.26 18.98 12.67
N THR A 128 -38.51 19.66 13.79
CA THR A 128 -38.92 21.08 13.78
C THR A 128 -38.36 21.81 15.01
N ASP A 129 -38.06 23.08 14.82
CA ASP A 129 -37.51 24.01 15.82
C ASP A 129 -38.63 24.71 16.63
N LEU A 130 -38.35 25.02 17.91
CA LEU A 130 -38.90 26.12 18.75
C LEU A 130 -38.54 25.88 20.23
N GLY A 131 -37.76 26.77 20.86
CA GLY A 131 -37.31 26.61 22.25
C GLY A 131 -37.72 27.73 23.22
N ARG A 132 -38.19 27.35 24.43
CA ARG A 132 -38.23 28.11 25.71
C ARG A 132 -39.04 27.33 26.76
N PRO A 133 -38.95 27.65 28.07
CA PRO A 133 -37.95 28.49 28.77
C PRO A 133 -37.04 27.65 29.70
N ALA A 134 -36.07 28.28 30.37
CA ALA A 134 -35.33 27.68 31.48
C ALA A 134 -35.88 28.17 32.82
N GLU A 135 -36.04 27.27 33.80
CA GLU A 135 -36.42 27.64 35.16
C GLU A 135 -35.21 27.75 36.09
N ASN A 136 -35.35 28.68 37.04
CA ASN A 136 -34.38 29.14 38.02
C ASN A 136 -33.41 28.09 38.60
N ARG A 137 -32.13 28.46 38.67
CA ARG A 137 -31.30 28.18 39.84
C ARG A 137 -30.81 29.48 40.45
N THR A 138 -30.72 29.50 41.77
CA THR A 138 -30.42 30.67 42.59
C THR A 138 -28.96 31.10 42.45
N VAL A 139 -28.73 32.41 42.46
CA VAL A 139 -27.39 32.99 42.58
C VAL A 139 -26.94 32.88 44.04
N GLU A 140 -25.74 32.38 44.28
CA GLU A 140 -25.07 32.41 45.58
C GLU A 140 -23.97 33.46 45.55
N ASP A 141 -23.86 34.27 46.60
CA ASP A 141 -23.11 35.53 46.59
C ASP A 141 -21.64 35.32 46.99
N ALA A 142 -20.71 35.53 46.05
CA ALA A 142 -19.28 35.32 46.21
C ALA A 142 -18.53 36.66 46.10
N ALA A 143 -18.28 37.29 47.24
CA ALA A 143 -17.64 38.61 47.31
C ALA A 143 -16.18 38.60 46.79
N PRO A 144 -15.75 39.61 46.00
CA PRO A 144 -14.38 39.73 45.53
C PRO A 144 -13.41 40.15 46.65
N ALA A 145 -12.19 39.61 46.64
CA ALA A 145 -11.16 39.93 47.62
C ALA A 145 -10.52 41.32 47.41
N MET A 146 -10.23 42.02 48.51
CA MET A 146 -9.57 43.32 48.53
C MET A 146 -8.05 43.19 48.29
N PRO A 147 -7.43 44.00 47.40
CA PRO A 147 -5.99 44.20 47.37
C PRO A 147 -5.53 45.08 48.55
N ALA A 148 -4.28 44.93 48.99
CA ALA A 148 -3.74 45.63 50.15
C ALA A 148 -3.02 46.94 49.81
N ASP A 149 -3.36 47.97 50.58
CA ASP A 149 -2.56 49.13 51.03
C ASP A 149 -1.62 49.87 50.05
N ALA A 150 -1.96 51.13 49.74
CA ALA A 150 -1.05 52.08 49.11
C ALA A 150 -1.43 53.57 49.37
N GLY A 151 -0.80 54.20 50.37
CA GLY A 151 -0.48 55.63 50.36
C GLY A 151 -1.62 56.64 50.66
N ALA A 152 -1.60 57.22 51.86
CA ALA A 152 -2.44 58.37 52.21
C ALA A 152 -1.93 59.68 51.57
N PRO A 153 -2.83 60.61 51.22
CA PRO A 153 -2.56 62.03 51.27
C PRO A 153 -3.48 62.80 52.24
N LEU A 154 -2.94 63.94 52.65
CA LEU A 154 -3.42 64.93 53.61
C LEU A 154 -4.91 65.29 53.56
N ALA A 155 -5.42 65.59 54.75
CA ALA A 155 -6.75 66.13 55.03
C ALA A 155 -7.16 67.35 54.19
N ASP A 156 -8.46 67.45 53.92
CA ASP A 156 -9.15 68.74 53.86
C ASP A 156 -10.61 68.66 54.35
N THR A 157 -11.17 69.79 54.77
CA THR A 157 -12.57 70.11 55.11
C THR A 157 -13.52 68.98 55.58
N GLN A 158 -13.67 68.82 56.90
CA GLN A 158 -14.89 68.21 57.47
C GLN A 158 -16.07 69.19 57.33
N PRO A 159 -17.21 68.80 56.74
CA PRO A 159 -18.37 69.69 56.62
C PRO A 159 -18.96 69.99 57.99
N ALA A 160 -19.17 71.28 58.28
CA ALA A 160 -19.64 71.73 59.58
C ALA A 160 -21.04 71.19 59.90
N ARG A 161 -21.18 70.49 61.04
CA ARG A 161 -22.50 70.26 61.66
C ARG A 161 -23.14 71.63 61.91
N PRO A 162 -24.42 71.85 61.55
CA PRO A 162 -25.10 73.09 61.89
C PRO A 162 -25.14 73.22 63.42
N GLN A 163 -24.49 74.26 63.95
CA GLN A 163 -24.63 74.61 65.36
C GLN A 163 -26.09 74.97 65.61
N ALA A 164 -26.73 74.32 66.58
CA ALA A 164 -28.01 74.81 67.08
C ALA A 164 -27.82 76.27 67.53
N PRO A 165 -28.71 77.20 67.15
CA PRO A 165 -28.55 78.61 67.50
C PRO A 165 -28.44 78.73 69.02
N ALA A 166 -27.46 79.50 69.49
CA ALA A 166 -27.31 79.77 70.91
C ALA A 166 -28.63 80.35 71.44
N ALA A 167 -29.23 79.66 72.41
CA ALA A 167 -30.49 80.11 72.99
C ALA A 167 -30.31 81.51 73.58
N ASP A 168 -31.26 82.41 73.26
CA ASP A 168 -31.32 83.74 73.88
C ASP A 168 -31.18 83.62 75.41
N PRO A 169 -30.48 84.55 76.08
CA PRO A 169 -30.32 84.51 77.53
C PRO A 169 -31.71 84.59 78.18
N ALA A 170 -32.19 83.43 78.63
CA ALA A 170 -33.61 83.16 78.81
C ALA A 170 -34.30 84.29 79.56
N ALA A 171 -35.22 84.98 78.87
CA ALA A 171 -35.99 86.07 79.43
C ALA A 171 -36.66 85.57 80.70
N ARG A 172 -36.17 86.04 81.86
CA ARG A 172 -36.61 85.57 83.18
C ARG A 172 -38.14 85.60 83.19
N PRO A 173 -38.83 84.48 83.41
CA PRO A 173 -40.29 84.48 83.38
C PRO A 173 -40.78 85.36 84.52
N VAL A 174 -41.18 86.58 84.18
CA VAL A 174 -41.87 87.50 85.08
C VAL A 174 -43.24 86.89 85.28
N ALA A 175 -43.35 86.03 86.29
CA ALA A 175 -44.59 85.33 86.62
C ALA A 175 -45.74 86.36 86.68
N PRO A 176 -46.86 86.12 85.97
CA PRO A 176 -47.91 87.11 85.82
C PRO A 176 -48.47 87.47 87.20
N ARG A 177 -48.19 88.70 87.64
CA ARG A 177 -48.79 89.26 88.85
C ARG A 177 -50.25 89.54 88.53
N SER A 178 -51.16 88.73 89.05
CA SER A 178 -52.58 89.05 89.00
C SER A 178 -52.85 90.34 89.78
N GLU A 179 -53.81 91.16 89.35
CA GLU A 179 -54.13 92.43 90.03
C GLU A 179 -54.80 92.25 91.41
N LEU A 180 -54.94 90.99 91.87
CA LEU A 180 -55.33 90.59 93.23
C LEU A 180 -54.10 90.30 94.12
N ALA A 181 -52.87 90.46 93.63
CA ALA A 181 -51.64 90.25 94.38
C ALA A 181 -51.39 91.41 95.37
N LEU A 182 -51.81 91.23 96.62
CA LEU A 182 -51.53 92.17 97.72
C LEU A 182 -50.02 92.36 97.93
N ASP A 183 -49.50 93.57 97.74
CA ASP A 183 -48.08 93.95 97.97
C ASP A 183 -47.56 93.63 99.38
N ARG A 184 -48.47 93.41 100.34
CA ARG A 184 -48.17 92.91 101.68
C ARG A 184 -49.19 91.85 102.09
N SER A 185 -48.93 90.60 101.72
CA SER A 185 -49.55 89.48 102.42
C SER A 185 -49.15 89.52 103.91
N ALA A 186 -50.12 89.42 104.80
CA ALA A 186 -49.83 89.35 106.22
C ALA A 186 -49.11 88.03 106.52
N LEU A 187 -47.86 88.10 107.01
CA LEU A 187 -47.08 86.92 107.38
C LEU A 187 -47.92 86.00 108.27
N PRO A 188 -48.06 84.70 107.93
CA PRO A 188 -48.81 83.74 108.74
C PRO A 188 -48.26 83.72 110.17
N ARG A 189 -49.03 84.25 111.12
CA ARG A 189 -48.58 84.51 112.50
C ARG A 189 -48.33 83.24 113.33
N LEU A 190 -48.63 82.08 112.76
CA LEU A 190 -48.38 80.75 113.32
C LEU A 190 -47.70 79.90 112.24
N ARG A 191 -46.36 79.80 112.28
CA ARG A 191 -45.63 78.76 111.57
C ARG A 191 -45.82 77.45 112.35
N PRO A 192 -46.38 76.37 111.76
CA PRO A 192 -46.51 75.11 112.48
C PRO A 192 -45.14 74.52 112.81
N GLU A 193 -44.95 74.10 114.06
CA GLU A 193 -43.69 73.55 114.56
C GLU A 193 -43.29 72.27 113.81
N GLY A 194 -41.99 72.01 113.72
CA GLY A 194 -41.43 70.85 113.00
C GLY A 194 -41.43 70.99 111.46
N LEU A 195 -41.77 72.15 110.88
CA LEU A 195 -41.88 72.28 109.42
C LEU A 195 -40.52 72.29 108.70
N VAL A 196 -39.48 72.86 109.32
CA VAL A 196 -38.12 72.85 108.74
C VAL A 196 -37.54 71.44 108.83
N GLU A 197 -37.80 70.77 109.94
CA GLU A 197 -37.41 69.41 110.29
C GLU A 197 -38.06 68.42 109.31
N ARG A 198 -39.38 68.52 109.07
CA ARG A 198 -40.10 67.73 108.06
C ARG A 198 -39.64 68.01 106.63
N ARG A 199 -39.24 69.24 106.30
CA ARG A 199 -38.65 69.56 104.99
C ARG A 199 -37.28 68.92 104.82
N ASN A 200 -36.39 69.10 105.81
CA ASN A 200 -35.03 68.57 105.77
C ASN A 200 -35.03 67.03 105.79
N ALA A 201 -35.96 66.39 106.52
CA ALA A 201 -36.15 64.95 106.50
C ALA A 201 -36.69 64.41 105.15
N ARG A 202 -37.39 65.24 104.36
CA ARG A 202 -37.76 64.90 102.98
C ARG A 202 -36.55 65.03 102.06
N LEU A 203 -35.80 66.14 102.14
CA LEU A 203 -34.60 66.36 101.33
C LEU A 203 -33.57 65.23 101.58
N ALA A 204 -33.32 64.87 102.84
CA ALA A 204 -32.42 63.76 103.19
C ALA A 204 -32.91 62.38 102.70
N ARG A 205 -34.22 62.18 102.47
CA ARG A 205 -34.75 60.98 101.81
C ARG A 205 -34.52 61.04 100.29
N GLN A 206 -34.79 62.18 99.67
CA GLN A 206 -34.54 62.38 98.23
C GLN A 206 -33.05 62.22 97.91
N GLU A 207 -32.14 62.81 98.71
CA GLU A 207 -30.69 62.61 98.58
C GLU A 207 -30.26 61.14 98.80
N ALA A 208 -30.99 60.36 99.60
CA ALA A 208 -30.71 58.94 99.80
C ALA A 208 -31.28 58.07 98.66
N GLU A 209 -32.45 58.42 98.13
CA GLU A 209 -33.09 57.80 96.97
C GLU A 209 -32.26 58.08 95.70
N GLU A 210 -31.76 59.30 95.51
CA GLU A 210 -30.84 59.68 94.42
C GLU A 210 -29.49 58.93 94.51
N ARG A 211 -28.92 58.78 95.71
CA ARG A 211 -27.70 57.97 95.93
C ARG A 211 -27.96 56.50 95.60
N ALA A 212 -29.03 55.91 96.14
CA ALA A 212 -29.38 54.52 95.89
C ALA A 212 -29.67 54.26 94.40
N ALA A 213 -30.29 55.21 93.69
CA ALA A 213 -30.47 55.14 92.25
C ALA A 213 -29.12 55.23 91.49
N ALA A 214 -28.18 56.06 91.93
CA ALA A 214 -26.85 56.15 91.34
C ALA A 214 -25.96 54.93 91.65
N ASP A 215 -26.11 54.30 92.82
CA ASP A 215 -25.47 53.03 93.17
C ASP A 215 -26.06 51.88 92.34
N ALA A 216 -27.39 51.83 92.19
CA ALA A 216 -28.06 50.84 91.34
C ALA A 216 -27.73 51.02 89.84
N ALA A 217 -27.57 52.26 89.37
CA ALA A 217 -27.13 52.55 88.01
C ALA A 217 -25.70 52.04 87.76
N ARG A 218 -24.75 52.31 88.68
CA ARG A 218 -23.38 51.76 88.60
C ARG A 218 -23.39 50.22 88.59
N ALA A 219 -24.14 49.59 89.49
CA ALA A 219 -24.24 48.13 89.54
C ALA A 219 -24.85 47.53 88.26
N ALA A 220 -25.75 48.25 87.59
CA ALA A 220 -26.30 47.85 86.29
C ALA A 220 -25.31 48.06 85.13
N GLU A 221 -24.52 49.13 85.15
CA GLU A 221 -23.42 49.37 84.19
C GLU A 221 -22.30 48.32 84.34
N GLU A 222 -21.92 48.00 85.57
CA GLU A 222 -20.94 46.94 85.90
C GLU A 222 -21.45 45.56 85.43
N ALA A 223 -22.70 45.20 85.76
CA ALA A 223 -23.30 43.93 85.30
C ALA A 223 -23.47 43.85 83.78
N ALA A 224 -23.74 44.96 83.10
CA ALA A 224 -23.80 45.01 81.64
C ALA A 224 -22.40 44.80 81.01
N ALA A 225 -21.36 45.41 81.58
CA ALA A 225 -19.98 45.22 81.14
C ALA A 225 -19.48 43.78 81.37
N GLU A 226 -19.85 43.14 82.50
CA GLU A 226 -19.56 41.72 82.74
C GLU A 226 -20.29 40.81 81.74
N ALA A 227 -21.55 41.10 81.40
CA ALA A 227 -22.31 40.34 80.41
C ALA A 227 -21.73 40.50 78.98
N GLU A 228 -21.30 41.71 78.60
CA GLU A 228 -20.63 41.95 77.32
C GLU A 228 -19.29 41.21 77.24
N ALA A 229 -18.48 41.25 78.30
CA ALA A 229 -17.22 40.52 78.37
C ALA A 229 -17.41 38.98 78.30
N GLN A 230 -18.49 38.46 78.90
CA GLN A 230 -18.85 37.04 78.78
C GLN A 230 -19.25 36.67 77.34
N ALA A 231 -20.06 37.50 76.68
CA ALA A 231 -20.46 37.29 75.28
C ALA A 231 -19.27 37.35 74.31
N GLN A 232 -18.37 38.34 74.47
CA GLN A 232 -17.14 38.44 73.69
C GLN A 232 -16.24 37.21 73.89
N ALA A 233 -16.12 36.71 75.12
CA ALA A 233 -15.35 35.50 75.41
C ALA A 233 -16.01 34.22 74.88
N GLU A 234 -17.33 34.17 74.74
CA GLU A 234 -18.05 33.07 74.07
C GLU A 234 -17.83 33.10 72.55
N GLU A 235 -17.87 34.28 71.94
CA GLU A 235 -17.56 34.45 70.53
C GLU A 235 -16.10 34.10 70.19
N GLU A 236 -15.13 34.51 71.02
CA GLU A 236 -13.72 34.10 70.84
C GLU A 236 -13.54 32.57 70.94
N ARG A 237 -14.24 31.92 71.88
CA ARG A 237 -14.25 30.44 71.98
C ARG A 237 -14.86 29.79 70.73
N ARG A 238 -15.97 30.31 70.21
CA ARG A 238 -16.61 29.83 68.98
C ARG A 238 -15.67 29.97 67.78
N LEU A 239 -15.11 31.16 67.55
CA LEU A 239 -14.17 31.44 66.46
C LEU A 239 -12.88 30.61 66.56
N THR A 240 -12.43 30.29 67.78
CA THR A 240 -11.29 29.40 67.99
C THR A 240 -11.63 27.96 67.59
N ALA A 241 -12.76 27.42 68.04
CA ALA A 241 -13.22 26.08 67.67
C ALA A 241 -13.47 25.94 66.16
N GLU A 242 -14.06 26.95 65.51
CA GLU A 242 -14.24 27.01 64.05
C GLU A 242 -12.89 26.98 63.32
N ARG A 243 -11.88 27.71 63.80
CA ARG A 243 -10.53 27.72 63.23
C ARG A 243 -9.81 26.39 63.41
N GLU A 244 -9.99 25.71 64.53
CA GLU A 244 -9.44 24.38 64.79
C GLU A 244 -10.11 23.31 63.92
N ALA A 245 -11.45 23.30 63.85
CA ALA A 245 -12.20 22.40 62.97
C ALA A 245 -11.83 22.60 61.49
N ALA A 246 -11.72 23.85 61.02
CA ALA A 246 -11.25 24.15 59.67
C ALA A 246 -9.78 23.75 59.44
N ALA A 247 -8.94 23.77 60.48
CA ALA A 247 -7.57 23.25 60.38
C ALA A 247 -7.54 21.72 60.34
N GLU A 248 -8.49 21.05 60.97
CA GLU A 248 -8.64 19.59 60.91
C GLU A 248 -9.20 19.12 59.57
N ALA A 249 -10.23 19.78 59.03
CA ALA A 249 -10.72 19.54 57.67
C ALA A 249 -9.57 19.63 56.65
N ARG A 250 -8.76 20.70 56.70
CA ARG A 250 -7.57 20.87 55.85
C ARG A 250 -6.45 19.83 56.08
N ARG A 251 -6.44 19.11 57.21
CA ARG A 251 -5.54 17.95 57.43
C ARG A 251 -6.15 16.68 56.82
N ALA A 252 -7.45 16.47 56.98
CA ALA A 252 -8.17 15.34 56.38
C ALA A 252 -8.15 15.39 54.85
N GLU A 253 -8.39 16.56 54.25
CA GLU A 253 -8.29 16.83 52.80
C GLU A 253 -6.91 16.45 52.26
N ARG A 254 -5.82 16.86 52.95
CA ARG A 254 -4.45 16.53 52.55
C ARG A 254 -4.16 15.03 52.66
N ALA A 255 -4.58 14.40 53.76
CA ALA A 255 -4.41 12.95 53.94
C ALA A 255 -5.20 12.15 52.88
N ALA A 256 -6.37 12.63 52.47
CA ALA A 256 -7.17 12.04 51.40
C ALA A 256 -6.53 12.26 50.01
N ALA A 257 -6.00 13.46 49.73
CA ALA A 257 -5.26 13.75 48.50
C ALA A 257 -4.01 12.86 48.37
N GLU A 258 -3.18 12.76 49.41
CA GLU A 258 -2.03 11.86 49.42
C GLU A 258 -2.45 10.37 49.27
N ALA A 259 -3.60 9.98 49.82
CA ALA A 259 -4.12 8.62 49.65
C ALA A 259 -4.56 8.35 48.19
N ALA A 260 -5.18 9.34 47.54
CA ALA A 260 -5.53 9.28 46.13
C ALA A 260 -4.28 9.27 45.22
N GLU A 261 -3.24 10.04 45.55
CA GLU A 261 -1.95 10.00 44.84
C GLU A 261 -1.28 8.63 44.95
N ARG A 262 -1.21 8.05 46.15
CA ARG A 262 -0.68 6.70 46.40
C ARG A 262 -1.47 5.62 45.65
N GLN A 263 -2.81 5.73 45.61
CA GLN A 263 -3.67 4.83 44.85
C GLN A 263 -3.41 4.98 43.33
N ALA A 264 -3.37 6.21 42.82
CA ALA A 264 -3.08 6.47 41.42
C ALA A 264 -1.66 6.05 40.99
N GLU A 265 -0.68 6.04 41.90
CA GLU A 265 0.63 5.41 41.66
C GLU A 265 0.54 3.88 41.60
N ALA A 266 -0.15 3.25 42.56
CA ALA A 266 -0.37 1.80 42.56
C ALA A 266 -1.11 1.32 41.30
N ASP A 267 -2.13 2.05 40.85
CA ASP A 267 -2.88 1.73 39.62
C ASP A 267 -2.03 1.89 38.36
N ARG A 268 -1.17 2.92 38.29
CA ARG A 268 -0.18 3.10 37.21
C ARG A 268 0.86 1.98 37.18
N LEU A 269 1.35 1.55 38.34
CA LEU A 269 2.28 0.42 38.45
C LEU A 269 1.61 -0.89 38.02
N ALA A 270 0.40 -1.15 38.50
CA ALA A 270 -0.37 -2.33 38.10
C ALA A 270 -0.74 -2.31 36.60
N GLU A 271 -0.94 -1.14 35.98
CA GLU A 271 -1.12 -1.04 34.53
C GLU A 271 0.19 -1.27 33.76
N ALA A 272 1.32 -0.75 34.26
CA ALA A 272 2.63 -1.04 33.70
C ALA A 272 2.93 -2.55 33.72
N GLU A 273 2.69 -3.23 34.85
CA GLU A 273 2.83 -4.69 34.95
C GLU A 273 1.91 -5.45 33.98
N ARG A 274 0.65 -5.01 33.78
CA ARG A 274 -0.25 -5.59 32.77
C ARG A 274 0.29 -5.43 31.34
N ARG A 275 0.78 -4.24 30.99
CA ARG A 275 1.40 -3.94 29.68
C ARG A 275 2.68 -4.77 29.47
N ASP A 276 3.53 -4.89 30.49
CA ASP A 276 4.74 -5.73 30.46
C ASP A 276 4.40 -7.22 30.30
N ALA A 277 3.38 -7.70 30.99
CA ALA A 277 2.89 -9.07 30.86
C ALA A 277 2.29 -9.37 29.48
N GLN A 278 1.59 -8.41 28.87
CA GLN A 278 1.13 -8.51 27.49
C GLN A 278 2.30 -8.54 26.50
N ALA A 279 3.24 -7.59 26.60
CA ALA A 279 4.41 -7.54 25.72
C ALA A 279 5.26 -8.83 25.81
N ARG A 280 5.33 -9.48 26.98
CA ARG A 280 5.98 -10.79 27.15
C ARG A 280 5.22 -11.94 26.48
N ARG A 281 3.89 -11.90 26.44
CA ARG A 281 3.06 -12.88 25.70
C ARG A 281 3.23 -12.71 24.19
N GLU A 282 3.09 -11.50 23.68
CA GLU A 282 3.31 -11.17 22.27
C GLU A 282 4.74 -11.53 21.82
N ALA A 283 5.75 -11.30 22.67
CA ALA A 283 7.12 -11.69 22.40
C ALA A 283 7.35 -13.22 22.40
N ALA A 284 6.56 -13.99 23.16
CA ALA A 284 6.58 -15.46 23.14
C ALA A 284 5.87 -16.00 21.90
N GLU A 285 4.66 -15.52 21.60
CA GLU A 285 3.89 -15.88 20.40
C GLU A 285 4.66 -15.60 19.11
N ARG A 286 5.38 -14.46 19.05
CA ARG A 286 6.28 -14.14 17.93
C ARG A 286 7.50 -15.06 17.83
N ARG A 287 8.05 -15.57 18.94
CA ARG A 287 9.14 -16.56 18.91
C ARG A 287 8.62 -17.89 18.38
N GLU A 288 7.51 -18.39 18.92
CA GLU A 288 6.90 -19.62 18.42
C GLU A 288 6.49 -19.50 16.93
N ALA A 289 6.06 -18.33 16.47
CA ALA A 289 5.74 -18.10 15.06
C ALA A 289 6.98 -18.16 14.16
N VAL A 290 8.12 -17.64 14.61
CA VAL A 290 9.41 -17.81 13.92
C VAL A 290 9.84 -19.28 13.93
N GLU A 291 9.78 -19.97 15.08
CA GLU A 291 10.11 -21.40 15.17
C GLU A 291 9.19 -22.29 14.31
N ARG A 292 7.91 -21.92 14.15
CA ARG A 292 6.98 -22.57 13.21
C ARG A 292 7.45 -22.33 11.78
N ALA A 293 7.66 -21.08 11.36
CA ALA A 293 8.13 -20.75 10.02
C ALA A 293 9.50 -21.38 9.66
N GLU A 294 10.41 -21.53 10.64
CA GLU A 294 11.69 -22.22 10.45
C GLU A 294 11.52 -23.73 10.23
N ARG A 295 10.57 -24.38 10.93
CA ARG A 295 10.22 -25.78 10.68
C ARG A 295 9.52 -25.96 9.33
N ASP A 296 8.53 -25.12 9.03
CA ASP A 296 7.80 -25.14 7.75
C ASP A 296 8.77 -24.96 6.56
N ALA A 297 9.79 -24.10 6.71
CA ALA A 297 10.84 -23.89 5.71
C ALA A 297 11.81 -25.09 5.60
N GLN A 298 12.14 -25.78 6.70
CA GLN A 298 12.93 -27.01 6.68
C GLN A 298 12.17 -28.16 6.00
N GLU A 299 10.88 -28.33 6.31
CA GLU A 299 10.02 -29.32 5.66
C GLU A 299 9.87 -29.04 4.15
N GLN A 300 9.76 -27.77 3.74
CA GLN A 300 9.79 -27.38 2.33
C GLN A 300 11.13 -27.70 1.66
N GLN A 301 12.27 -27.40 2.29
CA GLN A 301 13.59 -27.72 1.74
C GLN A 301 13.81 -29.25 1.61
N GLU A 302 13.35 -30.04 2.59
CA GLU A 302 13.36 -31.50 2.47
C GLU A 302 12.44 -31.99 1.33
N ALA A 303 11.24 -31.43 1.19
CA ALA A 303 10.32 -31.79 0.11
C ALA A 303 10.88 -31.44 -1.28
N GLU A 304 11.50 -30.26 -1.44
CA GLU A 304 12.16 -29.85 -2.69
C GLU A 304 13.36 -30.74 -3.02
N ALA A 305 14.18 -31.09 -2.02
CA ALA A 305 15.32 -31.99 -2.18
C ALA A 305 14.88 -33.41 -2.59
N ARG A 306 13.85 -33.97 -1.92
CA ARG A 306 13.25 -35.27 -2.29
C ARG A 306 12.68 -35.23 -3.70
N ALA A 307 11.95 -34.17 -4.06
CA ALA A 307 11.44 -34.01 -5.42
C ALA A 307 12.57 -33.85 -6.44
N GLU A 308 13.71 -33.24 -6.10
CA GLU A 308 14.88 -33.20 -6.98
C GLU A 308 15.53 -34.59 -7.14
N GLU A 309 15.67 -35.35 -6.05
CA GLU A 309 16.15 -36.73 -6.08
C GLU A 309 15.26 -37.62 -6.97
N GLU A 310 13.93 -37.54 -6.82
CA GLU A 310 12.95 -38.22 -7.67
C GLU A 310 13.07 -37.82 -9.15
N ARG A 311 13.25 -36.52 -9.45
CA ARG A 311 13.46 -36.02 -10.82
C ARG A 311 14.76 -36.56 -11.41
N ARG A 312 15.86 -36.56 -10.65
CA ARG A 312 17.16 -37.13 -11.06
C ARG A 312 17.08 -38.64 -11.27
N ALA A 313 16.38 -39.37 -10.39
CA ALA A 313 16.17 -40.81 -10.52
C ALA A 313 15.32 -41.17 -11.74
N ALA A 314 14.22 -40.44 -11.98
CA ALA A 314 13.39 -40.60 -13.16
C ALA A 314 14.17 -40.28 -14.46
N GLU A 315 15.02 -39.26 -14.46
CA GLU A 315 15.90 -38.95 -15.59
C GLU A 315 16.93 -40.03 -15.86
N ALA A 316 17.62 -40.54 -14.82
CA ALA A 316 18.51 -41.69 -14.94
C ALA A 316 17.77 -42.94 -15.48
N GLU A 317 16.50 -43.15 -15.10
CA GLU A 317 15.70 -44.23 -15.65
C GLU A 317 15.34 -44.03 -17.13
N ARG A 318 15.02 -42.79 -17.55
CA ARG A 318 14.82 -42.46 -18.98
C ARG A 318 16.10 -42.72 -19.77
N GLN A 319 17.23 -42.20 -19.31
CA GLN A 319 18.54 -42.40 -19.95
C GLN A 319 18.87 -43.89 -20.08
N ALA A 320 18.75 -44.66 -18.99
CA ALA A 320 18.96 -46.11 -19.03
C ALA A 320 17.97 -46.85 -19.96
N ARG A 321 16.72 -46.37 -20.12
CA ARG A 321 15.76 -46.91 -21.11
C ARG A 321 16.16 -46.56 -22.55
N GLU A 322 16.67 -45.37 -22.79
CA GLU A 322 17.18 -44.93 -24.10
C GLU A 322 18.47 -45.65 -24.50
N GLU A 323 19.41 -45.84 -23.56
CA GLU A 323 20.62 -46.64 -23.77
C GLU A 323 20.30 -48.10 -24.09
N ARG A 324 19.34 -48.71 -23.38
CA ARG A 324 18.85 -50.06 -23.67
C ARG A 324 18.23 -50.14 -25.07
N ARG A 325 17.36 -49.20 -25.45
CA ARG A 325 16.80 -49.11 -26.82
C ARG A 325 17.89 -48.92 -27.88
N ALA A 326 18.93 -48.13 -27.60
CA ALA A 326 20.05 -47.93 -28.52
C ALA A 326 20.93 -49.19 -28.63
N ALA A 327 21.10 -49.95 -27.55
CA ALA A 327 21.78 -51.25 -27.57
C ALA A 327 20.97 -52.31 -28.35
N GLU A 328 19.65 -52.39 -28.09
CA GLU A 328 18.71 -53.24 -28.84
C GLU A 328 18.70 -52.89 -30.34
N ALA A 329 18.69 -51.60 -30.70
CA ALA A 329 18.75 -51.14 -32.08
C ALA A 329 20.06 -51.51 -32.77
N ARG A 330 21.21 -51.35 -32.09
CA ARG A 330 22.53 -51.77 -32.60
C ARG A 330 22.60 -53.29 -32.81
N ALA A 331 22.16 -54.08 -31.83
CA ALA A 331 22.11 -55.54 -31.95
C ALA A 331 21.14 -56.01 -33.05
N ALA A 332 20.02 -55.31 -33.25
CA ALA A 332 19.09 -55.58 -34.33
C ALA A 332 19.63 -55.18 -35.71
N GLU A 333 20.50 -54.17 -35.80
CA GLU A 333 21.22 -53.83 -37.03
C GLU A 333 22.32 -54.85 -37.33
N GLU A 334 23.10 -55.25 -36.32
CA GLU A 334 24.13 -56.28 -36.41
C GLU A 334 23.54 -57.62 -36.87
N ALA A 335 22.47 -58.10 -36.22
CA ALA A 335 21.74 -59.30 -36.64
C ALA A 335 21.11 -59.19 -38.05
N ARG A 336 20.80 -57.98 -38.55
CA ARG A 336 20.40 -57.77 -39.95
C ARG A 336 21.58 -57.87 -40.91
N ARG A 337 22.75 -57.31 -40.53
CA ARG A 337 24.00 -57.41 -41.31
C ARG A 337 24.46 -58.87 -41.43
N GLU A 338 24.44 -59.61 -40.32
CA GLU A 338 24.74 -61.05 -40.28
C GLU A 338 23.79 -61.86 -41.17
N ARG A 339 22.47 -61.62 -41.07
CA ARG A 339 21.48 -62.30 -41.94
C ARG A 339 21.71 -61.99 -43.42
N ALA A 340 21.90 -60.72 -43.77
CA ALA A 340 22.19 -60.33 -45.14
C ALA A 340 23.53 -60.90 -45.65
N GLU A 341 24.51 -61.16 -44.77
CA GLU A 341 25.74 -61.86 -45.15
C GLU A 341 25.54 -63.36 -45.30
N ALA A 342 24.76 -64.00 -44.43
CA ALA A 342 24.38 -65.40 -44.57
C ALA A 342 23.59 -65.64 -45.86
N GLU A 343 22.65 -64.75 -46.20
CA GLU A 343 21.90 -64.74 -47.45
C GLU A 343 22.82 -64.54 -48.67
N ARG A 344 23.82 -63.64 -48.61
CA ARG A 344 24.85 -63.52 -49.67
C ARG A 344 25.66 -64.81 -49.82
N ARG A 345 26.19 -65.36 -48.72
CA ARG A 345 26.96 -66.62 -48.73
C ARG A 345 26.13 -67.81 -49.24
N GLU A 346 24.82 -67.82 -49.00
CA GLU A 346 23.93 -68.83 -49.58
C GLU A 346 23.66 -68.59 -51.07
N ALA A 347 23.49 -67.33 -51.51
CA ALA A 347 23.37 -66.98 -52.91
C ALA A 347 24.65 -67.33 -53.70
N GLU A 348 25.83 -66.96 -53.20
CA GLU A 348 27.15 -67.33 -53.75
C GLU A 348 27.30 -68.86 -53.86
N ARG A 349 26.85 -69.62 -52.84
CA ARG A 349 26.81 -71.09 -52.91
C ARG A 349 25.87 -71.60 -53.99
N ARG A 350 24.65 -71.07 -54.08
CA ARG A 350 23.66 -71.47 -55.10
C ARG A 350 24.16 -71.13 -56.52
N GLU A 351 24.86 -70.02 -56.69
CA GLU A 351 25.50 -69.63 -57.95
C GLU A 351 26.66 -70.58 -58.29
N ALA A 352 27.54 -70.90 -57.34
CA ALA A 352 28.60 -71.89 -57.55
C ALA A 352 28.05 -73.29 -57.87
N GLU A 353 26.98 -73.73 -57.20
CA GLU A 353 26.28 -74.99 -57.46
C GLU A 353 25.59 -74.98 -58.85
N ALA A 354 25.06 -73.83 -59.30
CA ALA A 354 24.50 -73.66 -60.64
C ALA A 354 25.58 -73.69 -61.74
N VAL A 355 26.71 -73.01 -61.54
CA VAL A 355 27.88 -73.05 -62.45
C VAL A 355 28.46 -74.46 -62.53
N GLU A 356 28.52 -75.20 -61.41
CA GLU A 356 28.97 -76.60 -61.45
C GLU A 356 27.96 -77.52 -62.16
N ALA A 357 26.66 -77.27 -62.01
CA ALA A 357 25.61 -77.98 -62.73
C ALA A 357 25.64 -77.68 -64.24
N GLU A 358 25.90 -76.43 -64.64
CA GLU A 358 26.06 -76.07 -66.06
C GLU A 358 27.32 -76.72 -66.67
N ARG A 359 28.46 -76.70 -65.97
CA ARG A 359 29.68 -77.42 -66.38
C ARG A 359 29.42 -78.91 -66.59
N ARG A 360 28.74 -79.56 -65.64
CA ARG A 360 28.35 -80.99 -65.76
C ARG A 360 27.39 -81.21 -66.94
N ALA A 361 26.47 -80.29 -67.21
CA ALA A 361 25.58 -80.36 -68.36
C ALA A 361 26.30 -80.11 -69.69
N GLU A 362 27.34 -79.28 -69.73
CA GLU A 362 28.23 -79.13 -70.89
C GLU A 362 29.07 -80.40 -71.12
N GLU A 363 29.63 -80.99 -70.07
CA GLU A 363 30.35 -82.27 -70.15
C GLU A 363 29.47 -83.39 -70.71
N VAL A 364 28.19 -83.47 -70.29
CA VAL A 364 27.20 -84.40 -70.88
C VAL A 364 26.89 -84.06 -72.34
N ARG A 365 26.58 -82.80 -72.67
CA ARG A 365 26.32 -82.36 -74.06
C ARG A 365 27.51 -82.67 -74.99
N ARG A 366 28.72 -82.48 -74.50
CA ARG A 366 29.96 -82.81 -75.21
C ARG A 366 30.13 -84.31 -75.40
N ALA A 367 29.91 -85.13 -74.38
CA ALA A 367 29.97 -86.59 -74.50
C ALA A 367 28.90 -87.13 -75.47
N GLU A 368 27.72 -86.52 -75.54
CA GLU A 368 26.71 -86.84 -76.57
C GLU A 368 27.15 -86.41 -77.97
N ALA A 369 27.76 -85.23 -78.12
CA ALA A 369 28.28 -84.77 -79.41
C ALA A 369 29.45 -85.64 -79.91
N GLU A 370 30.37 -86.04 -79.03
CA GLU A 370 31.48 -86.94 -79.35
C GLU A 370 30.97 -88.34 -79.75
N ARG A 371 29.92 -88.85 -79.08
CA ARG A 371 29.21 -90.08 -79.48
C ARG A 371 28.54 -89.96 -80.84
N ARG A 372 27.80 -88.87 -81.11
CA ARG A 372 27.15 -88.65 -82.42
C ARG A 372 28.18 -88.56 -83.54
N ALA A 373 29.29 -87.86 -83.32
CA ALA A 373 30.38 -87.79 -84.29
C ALA A 373 31.07 -89.15 -84.51
N GLU A 374 31.06 -90.06 -83.53
CA GLU A 374 31.52 -91.44 -83.74
C GLU A 374 30.51 -92.29 -84.52
N GLU A 375 29.22 -92.11 -84.28
CA GLU A 375 28.13 -92.75 -85.02
C GLU A 375 28.09 -92.29 -86.49
N GLU A 376 28.26 -90.99 -86.74
CA GLU A 376 28.42 -90.40 -88.09
C GLU A 376 29.68 -90.91 -88.80
N ARG A 377 30.84 -91.03 -88.10
CA ARG A 377 32.04 -91.64 -88.67
C ARG A 377 31.81 -93.10 -89.06
N ARG A 378 31.16 -93.89 -88.20
CA ARG A 378 30.81 -95.30 -88.50
C ARG A 378 29.84 -95.41 -89.68
N ALA A 379 28.89 -94.47 -89.83
CA ALA A 379 27.99 -94.42 -90.97
C ALA A 379 28.73 -94.02 -92.27
N ALA A 380 29.68 -93.08 -92.20
CA ALA A 380 30.52 -92.71 -93.33
C ALA A 380 31.46 -93.85 -93.77
N ASP A 381 32.09 -94.56 -92.82
CA ASP A 381 32.92 -95.74 -93.09
C ASP A 381 32.10 -96.88 -93.73
N ALA A 382 30.83 -97.04 -93.35
CA ALA A 382 29.92 -98.01 -93.96
C ALA A 382 29.52 -97.59 -95.39
N ALA A 383 29.16 -96.32 -95.60
CA ALA A 383 28.82 -95.79 -96.92
C ALA A 383 30.02 -95.83 -97.89
N ALA A 384 31.25 -95.61 -97.40
CA ALA A 384 32.47 -95.74 -98.18
C ALA A 384 32.70 -97.19 -98.66
N ARG A 385 32.40 -98.19 -97.80
CA ARG A 385 32.46 -99.62 -98.19
C ARG A 385 31.40 -99.98 -99.21
N GLU A 386 30.15 -99.53 -99.05
CA GLU A 386 29.11 -99.73 -100.08
C GLU A 386 29.51 -99.09 -101.43
N ALA A 387 30.13 -97.90 -101.40
CA ALA A 387 30.60 -97.25 -102.63
C ALA A 387 31.76 -98.02 -103.29
N GLU A 388 32.66 -98.61 -102.50
CA GLU A 388 33.74 -99.47 -103.01
C GLU A 388 33.21 -100.80 -103.57
N GLU A 389 32.24 -101.44 -102.90
CA GLU A 389 31.58 -102.66 -103.40
C GLU A 389 30.82 -102.39 -104.71
N ARG A 390 30.14 -101.24 -104.86
CA ARG A 390 29.51 -100.81 -106.12
C ARG A 390 30.54 -100.62 -107.23
N ARG A 391 31.62 -99.89 -106.96
CA ARG A 391 32.73 -99.68 -107.93
C ARG A 391 33.34 -101.01 -108.39
N LEU A 392 33.51 -101.97 -107.47
CA LEU A 392 34.02 -103.32 -107.77
C LEU A 392 33.00 -104.21 -108.50
N ALA A 393 31.70 -103.88 -108.47
CA ALA A 393 30.68 -104.53 -109.29
C ALA A 393 30.68 -103.96 -110.72
N GLU A 394 30.67 -102.62 -110.86
CA GLU A 394 30.79 -101.91 -112.15
C GLU A 394 32.07 -102.32 -112.91
N GLU A 395 33.20 -102.45 -112.20
CA GLU A 395 34.48 -102.89 -112.78
C GLU A 395 34.44 -104.35 -113.29
N ARG A 396 33.63 -105.22 -112.65
CA ARG A 396 33.41 -106.60 -113.10
C ARG A 396 32.50 -106.67 -114.32
N GLU A 397 31.39 -105.93 -114.31
CA GLU A 397 30.45 -105.85 -115.43
C GLU A 397 31.18 -105.35 -116.70
N ALA A 398 31.93 -104.26 -116.59
CA ALA A 398 32.78 -103.78 -117.68
C ALA A 398 33.93 -104.76 -118.06
N ALA A 399 34.38 -105.63 -117.15
CA ALA A 399 35.35 -106.69 -117.47
C ALA A 399 34.72 -107.95 -118.09
N GLU A 400 33.40 -108.09 -118.04
CA GLU A 400 32.62 -109.13 -118.71
C GLU A 400 32.25 -108.68 -120.14
N GLU A 401 31.78 -107.44 -120.30
CA GLU A 401 31.59 -106.80 -121.63
C GLU A 401 32.87 -106.82 -122.49
N ARG A 402 34.04 -106.56 -121.88
CA ARG A 402 35.33 -106.61 -122.60
C ARG A 402 35.67 -108.01 -123.11
N ARG A 403 35.30 -109.08 -122.40
CA ARG A 403 35.50 -110.47 -122.87
C ARG A 403 34.56 -110.80 -124.03
N GLU A 404 33.30 -110.36 -123.95
CA GLU A 404 32.37 -110.51 -125.08
C GLU A 404 32.84 -109.76 -126.34
N ALA A 405 33.48 -108.60 -126.18
CA ALA A 405 34.10 -107.89 -127.30
C ALA A 405 35.30 -108.66 -127.88
N GLU A 406 36.21 -109.15 -127.04
CA GLU A 406 37.37 -109.96 -127.45
C GLU A 406 36.96 -111.26 -128.16
N GLU A 407 35.91 -111.96 -127.71
CA GLU A 407 35.41 -113.17 -128.40
C GLU A 407 34.79 -112.86 -129.77
N ARG A 408 34.11 -111.70 -129.93
CA ARG A 408 33.57 -111.26 -131.22
C ARG A 408 34.68 -110.91 -132.20
N GLU A 409 35.71 -110.18 -131.76
CA GLU A 409 36.87 -109.86 -132.60
C GLU A 409 37.65 -111.13 -133.00
N ALA A 410 37.84 -112.07 -132.07
CA ALA A 410 38.46 -113.36 -132.37
C ALA A 410 37.67 -114.19 -133.40
N ALA A 411 36.34 -114.10 -133.40
CA ALA A 411 35.48 -114.75 -134.39
C ALA A 411 35.65 -114.13 -135.80
N GLU A 412 35.65 -112.80 -135.92
CA GLU A 412 35.90 -112.11 -137.20
C GLU A 412 37.30 -112.41 -137.74
N GLN A 413 38.34 -112.37 -136.88
CA GLN A 413 39.71 -112.74 -137.27
C GLN A 413 39.80 -114.20 -137.77
N ALA A 414 39.05 -115.13 -137.16
CA ALA A 414 38.99 -116.54 -137.58
C ALA A 414 38.22 -116.79 -138.88
N GLU A 415 37.43 -115.83 -139.37
CA GLU A 415 36.82 -115.85 -140.71
C GLU A 415 37.75 -115.18 -141.74
N ALA A 416 38.34 -114.03 -141.39
CA ALA A 416 39.32 -113.32 -142.21
C ALA A 416 40.54 -114.19 -142.58
N GLN A 417 41.03 -115.02 -141.66
CA GLN A 417 42.13 -115.97 -141.94
C GLN A 417 41.78 -117.01 -143.02
N ARG A 418 40.53 -117.49 -143.07
CA ARG A 418 40.07 -118.45 -144.09
C ARG A 418 39.95 -117.79 -145.47
N ALA A 419 39.46 -116.55 -145.50
CA ALA A 419 39.45 -115.74 -146.72
C ALA A 419 40.89 -115.47 -147.24
N ALA A 420 41.83 -115.17 -146.34
CA ALA A 420 43.24 -114.95 -146.70
C ALA A 420 43.94 -116.21 -147.23
N GLU A 421 43.59 -117.41 -146.74
CA GLU A 421 44.15 -118.67 -147.24
C GLU A 421 43.64 -119.04 -148.63
N ALA A 422 42.35 -118.79 -148.92
CA ALA A 422 41.80 -118.89 -150.28
C ALA A 422 42.45 -117.87 -151.23
N ALA A 423 42.60 -116.61 -150.80
CA ALA A 423 43.26 -115.56 -151.59
C ALA A 423 44.72 -115.90 -151.92
N ARG A 424 45.45 -116.59 -151.03
CA ARG A 424 46.82 -117.05 -151.28
C ARG A 424 46.92 -118.10 -152.38
N GLN A 425 45.88 -118.90 -152.62
CA GLN A 425 45.88 -119.86 -153.73
C GLN A 425 45.71 -119.14 -155.08
N GLN A 426 44.80 -118.17 -155.18
CA GLN A 426 44.67 -117.33 -156.40
C GLN A 426 45.92 -116.46 -156.64
N ALA A 427 46.50 -115.88 -155.60
CA ALA A 427 47.70 -115.04 -155.71
C ALA A 427 48.92 -115.79 -156.28
N LEU A 428 48.98 -117.13 -156.16
CA LEU A 428 50.05 -117.93 -156.76
C LEU A 428 49.89 -118.08 -158.29
N GLU A 429 48.66 -118.05 -158.81
CA GLU A 429 48.39 -118.11 -160.26
C GLU A 429 48.59 -116.74 -160.93
N ASP A 430 48.23 -115.64 -160.26
CA ASP A 430 48.45 -114.28 -160.79
C ASP A 430 49.89 -113.77 -160.60
N ALA A 431 50.66 -114.29 -159.64
CA ALA A 431 52.10 -114.00 -159.51
C ALA A 431 52.95 -114.52 -160.70
N LEU A 432 52.39 -115.38 -161.55
CA LEU A 432 52.98 -115.81 -162.82
C LEU A 432 52.58 -114.92 -164.01
N ARG A 433 51.80 -113.85 -163.77
CA ARG A 433 51.22 -112.97 -164.78
C ARG A 433 51.74 -111.54 -164.71
N GLU A 434 51.66 -110.91 -163.53
CA GLU A 434 51.75 -109.45 -163.42
C GLU A 434 53.16 -108.93 -163.05
N ALA A 435 54.11 -109.07 -163.97
CA ALA A 435 55.50 -108.68 -163.77
C ALA A 435 55.79 -107.16 -163.87
N GLN A 436 54.80 -106.26 -163.72
CA GLN A 436 54.96 -104.82 -163.98
C GLN A 436 54.15 -103.89 -163.02
N SER A 437 54.84 -102.86 -162.47
CA SER A 437 54.36 -101.61 -161.80
C SER A 437 53.82 -101.62 -160.34
N GLY A 438 54.11 -100.57 -159.53
CA GLY A 438 53.12 -100.16 -158.50
C GLY A 438 53.36 -99.04 -157.45
N THR A 439 54.24 -99.20 -156.44
CA THR A 439 54.63 -98.21 -155.37
C THR A 439 53.61 -97.36 -154.53
N ALA A 440 53.59 -97.58 -153.18
CA ALA A 440 53.69 -96.62 -152.02
C ALA A 440 52.63 -95.51 -151.63
N GLY A 441 52.54 -95.14 -150.31
CA GLY A 441 51.89 -93.91 -149.75
C GLY A 441 51.56 -93.83 -148.21
N THR A 442 51.54 -92.62 -147.58
CA THR A 442 51.23 -92.24 -146.14
C THR A 442 50.70 -90.75 -146.00
N GLU A 443 50.48 -89.96 -144.91
CA GLU A 443 50.67 -89.93 -143.41
C GLU A 443 49.87 -88.72 -142.74
N GLY A 444 49.82 -88.48 -141.39
CA GLY A 444 49.33 -87.18 -140.77
C GLY A 444 48.92 -87.07 -139.25
N THR A 445 48.91 -85.84 -138.63
CA THR A 445 48.89 -85.56 -137.13
C THR A 445 48.33 -84.14 -136.61
N ASP A 446 48.32 -83.90 -135.26
CA ASP A 446 48.44 -82.60 -134.46
C ASP A 446 47.23 -81.69 -133.98
N THR A 447 47.39 -80.52 -133.26
CA THR A 447 47.46 -80.25 -131.75
C THR A 447 47.00 -78.82 -131.21
N ALA A 448 46.79 -78.65 -129.86
CA ALA A 448 47.05 -77.48 -128.89
C ALA A 448 46.26 -76.10 -128.75
N SER A 449 46.24 -75.46 -127.52
CA SER A 449 46.30 -73.97 -127.12
C SER A 449 45.46 -73.42 -125.87
N THR A 450 45.52 -72.11 -125.45
CA THR A 450 45.25 -71.55 -124.05
C THR A 450 44.76 -70.05 -123.78
N GLY A 451 43.96 -69.74 -122.71
CA GLY A 451 44.05 -68.57 -121.72
C GLY A 451 43.18 -67.23 -121.71
N ASP A 452 42.73 -66.66 -120.52
CA ASP A 452 42.65 -65.20 -120.02
C ASP A 452 41.63 -64.80 -118.83
N ALA A 453 41.32 -63.51 -118.45
CA ALA A 453 40.97 -62.98 -117.05
C ALA A 453 40.01 -61.71 -116.78
N GLY A 454 39.78 -61.23 -115.49
CA GLY A 454 39.47 -59.78 -115.07
C GLY A 454 38.40 -59.30 -113.97
N GLY A 455 38.69 -58.27 -113.08
CA GLY A 455 37.82 -57.08 -112.62
C GLY A 455 37.11 -56.85 -111.18
N GLY A 456 37.08 -55.61 -110.57
CA GLY A 456 36.02 -55.08 -109.59
C GLY A 456 36.34 -54.10 -108.35
N GLU A 457 35.49 -53.11 -107.91
CA GLU A 457 35.76 -51.79 -107.20
C GLU A 457 35.12 -51.33 -105.78
N SER A 458 35.81 -50.45 -104.98
CA SER A 458 35.43 -49.11 -104.31
C SER A 458 34.68 -48.77 -102.93
N GLN A 459 35.07 -47.58 -102.32
CA GLN A 459 34.38 -46.53 -101.43
C GLN A 459 34.35 -46.48 -99.84
N THR A 460 33.79 -45.40 -99.20
CA THR A 460 34.39 -44.62 -98.05
C THR A 460 33.50 -43.81 -97.01
N ILE A 461 34.08 -43.45 -95.82
CA ILE A 461 34.11 -42.12 -95.09
C ILE A 461 33.46 -41.83 -93.67
N ASP A 462 34.16 -40.91 -92.94
CA ASP A 462 33.88 -40.11 -91.70
C ASP A 462 33.76 -40.77 -90.28
N GLY A 463 33.90 -40.06 -89.13
CA GLY A 463 34.24 -38.63 -88.88
C GLY A 463 34.14 -38.14 -87.39
N GLY A 464 34.70 -36.96 -87.04
CA GLY A 464 34.29 -36.12 -85.86
C GLY A 464 35.32 -35.70 -84.76
N SER A 465 35.57 -34.38 -84.56
CA SER A 465 36.30 -33.74 -83.42
C SER A 465 36.24 -32.20 -83.47
N GLY A 466 36.34 -31.43 -82.35
CA GLY A 466 36.65 -29.98 -82.44
C GLY A 466 36.31 -29.03 -81.27
N ALA A 467 37.20 -28.09 -80.97
CA ALA A 467 37.27 -27.21 -79.79
C ALA A 467 36.58 -25.81 -79.87
N SER A 468 36.44 -25.20 -78.67
CA SER A 468 36.74 -23.78 -78.28
C SER A 468 35.96 -22.54 -78.78
N ALA A 469 35.42 -21.79 -77.78
CA ALA A 469 35.42 -20.31 -77.58
C ALA A 469 34.63 -19.39 -78.56
N ALA A 470 34.07 -18.23 -78.17
CA ALA A 470 34.34 -17.37 -76.99
C ALA A 470 33.16 -16.42 -76.59
N GLN A 471 33.37 -15.67 -75.49
CA GLN A 471 32.73 -14.42 -75.02
C GLN A 471 31.52 -14.43 -74.05
N ASP A 472 31.84 -13.96 -72.82
CA ASP A 472 31.10 -13.06 -71.91
C ASP A 472 29.98 -13.59 -70.95
N PRO A 473 29.78 -12.91 -69.78
CA PRO A 473 29.92 -13.62 -68.48
C PRO A 473 28.87 -13.23 -67.41
N LEU A 474 29.05 -13.67 -66.15
CA LEU A 474 29.05 -12.87 -64.89
C LEU A 474 29.17 -13.78 -63.64
N ALA A 475 29.34 -13.20 -62.44
CA ALA A 475 29.14 -13.80 -61.10
C ALA A 475 30.22 -14.73 -60.51
N ALA A 476 31.42 -14.17 -60.33
CA ALA A 476 32.25 -14.17 -59.11
C ALA A 476 32.23 -15.37 -58.11
N ALA A 477 33.44 -15.87 -57.82
CA ALA A 477 33.81 -16.56 -56.56
C ALA A 477 34.11 -15.50 -55.44
N LEU A 478 34.69 -15.75 -54.26
CA LEU A 478 35.65 -16.77 -53.80
C LEU A 478 35.63 -16.85 -52.25
N ALA A 479 36.40 -17.77 -51.66
CA ALA A 479 36.50 -17.98 -50.22
C ALA A 479 37.76 -17.34 -49.59
N GLY A 480 37.71 -17.16 -48.26
CA GLY A 480 38.87 -16.94 -47.39
C GLY A 480 38.67 -15.81 -46.37
N ALA A 481 39.27 -15.78 -45.19
CA ALA A 481 39.80 -16.79 -44.25
C ALA A 481 40.58 -16.03 -43.17
N MET A 482 40.22 -16.21 -41.90
CA MET A 482 41.06 -16.06 -40.69
C MET A 482 42.01 -14.85 -40.51
N SER A 483 41.57 -13.85 -39.73
CA SER A 483 42.31 -13.08 -38.69
C SER A 483 41.39 -11.98 -38.11
N GLY A 484 41.43 -11.55 -36.86
CA GLY A 484 42.18 -12.02 -35.68
C GLY A 484 41.90 -11.11 -34.46
N GLN A 485 42.07 -11.65 -33.24
CA GLN A 485 42.16 -10.99 -31.92
C GLN A 485 41.49 -9.61 -31.64
N GLY A 486 40.45 -9.64 -30.79
CA GLY A 486 40.43 -8.90 -29.52
C GLY A 486 40.23 -7.37 -29.49
N ALA A 487 39.19 -6.94 -28.78
CA ALA A 487 39.11 -5.60 -28.17
C ALA A 487 38.33 -5.67 -26.85
N ALA A 488 38.81 -4.96 -25.85
CA ALA A 488 38.10 -4.69 -24.60
C ALA A 488 37.95 -3.17 -24.41
N ASP A 489 37.19 -2.80 -23.39
CA ASP A 489 37.09 -1.45 -22.81
C ASP A 489 36.23 -0.41 -23.55
N ARG A 490 35.59 0.46 -22.75
CA ARG A 490 34.81 1.65 -23.15
C ARG A 490 34.87 2.68 -22.00
N PRO A 491 35.24 3.94 -22.26
CA PRO A 491 35.45 4.91 -21.19
C PRO A 491 34.17 5.62 -20.72
N ALA A 492 34.06 5.70 -19.39
CA ALA A 492 33.92 6.92 -18.57
C ALA A 492 32.68 7.85 -18.64
N ASP A 493 32.31 8.28 -17.42
CA ASP A 493 31.90 9.64 -17.01
C ASP A 493 30.50 10.20 -17.41
N ALA A 494 29.88 11.11 -16.62
CA ALA A 494 30.25 11.69 -15.31
C ALA A 494 28.98 12.14 -14.53
N GLY A 495 29.16 12.54 -13.27
CA GLY A 495 28.39 13.66 -12.70
C GLY A 495 27.51 13.37 -11.49
N GLY A 496 28.10 13.34 -10.29
CA GLY A 496 27.37 13.48 -9.02
C GLY A 496 27.81 14.75 -8.26
N VAL A 497 26.93 15.28 -7.40
CA VAL A 497 27.22 16.33 -6.41
C VAL A 497 26.57 15.97 -5.08
N ALA A 498 27.13 16.44 -3.96
CA ALA A 498 26.85 15.91 -2.61
C ALA A 498 25.99 16.84 -1.74
N GLU A 499 25.23 16.23 -0.81
CA GLU A 499 24.47 16.92 0.25
C GLU A 499 25.33 17.23 1.50
N PRO A 500 25.06 18.36 2.19
CA PRO A 500 25.50 18.60 3.55
C PRO A 500 24.35 18.74 4.57
N LEU A 501 24.37 17.87 5.59
CA LEU A 501 23.93 18.09 6.99
C LEU A 501 22.63 18.90 7.27
N GLN A 502 21.61 18.21 7.79
CA GLN A 502 20.45 18.80 8.45
C GLN A 502 20.78 19.26 9.89
N LEU A 503 20.14 20.34 10.36
CA LEU A 503 20.03 20.68 11.78
C LEU A 503 18.57 20.57 12.23
N ALA A 504 18.34 19.99 13.42
CA ALA A 504 17.01 19.87 14.01
C ALA A 504 16.76 20.94 15.10
N PRO A 505 15.67 21.72 15.04
CA PRO A 505 15.26 22.61 16.13
C PRO A 505 14.38 21.88 17.16
N SER A 506 14.69 22.03 18.45
CA SER A 506 13.88 21.48 19.54
C SER A 506 12.59 22.28 19.77
N ALA A 507 11.46 21.59 19.93
CA ALA A 507 10.18 22.23 20.22
C ALA A 507 10.08 22.74 21.67
N ILE A 508 9.56 23.96 21.84
CA ILE A 508 9.21 24.53 23.15
C ILE A 508 7.83 23.98 23.57
N ARG A 509 7.71 23.52 24.82
CA ARG A 509 6.41 23.17 25.42
C ARG A 509 5.82 24.38 26.17
N PRO A 510 4.57 24.79 25.93
CA PRO A 510 3.87 25.68 26.84
C PRO A 510 3.46 24.92 28.12
N THR A 511 3.56 25.57 29.27
CA THR A 511 2.90 25.13 30.51
C THR A 511 1.44 25.57 30.48
N PRO A 512 0.47 24.69 30.81
CA PRO A 512 -0.92 25.12 30.97
C PRO A 512 -1.07 26.04 32.20
N LEU A 513 -2.05 26.94 32.14
CA LEU A 513 -2.70 27.48 33.34
C LEU A 513 -4.01 26.69 33.53
N ASP A 514 -4.23 26.19 34.73
CA ASP A 514 -5.51 25.57 35.11
C ASP A 514 -6.59 26.65 35.31
N GLY A 515 -7.84 26.37 34.95
CA GLY A 515 -8.97 27.26 35.27
C GLY A 515 -10.08 27.45 34.24
N ILE A 516 -10.20 26.62 33.19
CA ILE A 516 -11.35 26.65 32.26
C ILE A 516 -11.96 25.26 32.13
N ASP A 517 -13.20 25.09 32.58
CA ASP A 517 -13.98 23.88 32.33
C ASP A 517 -14.58 23.92 30.90
N MET A 518 -14.05 23.06 30.04
CA MET A 518 -14.45 22.93 28.63
C MET A 518 -15.46 21.78 28.38
N SER A 519 -16.00 21.19 29.45
CA SER A 519 -16.83 19.96 29.38
C SER A 519 -18.25 20.19 28.85
N GLY A 520 -18.66 21.44 28.61
CA GLY A 520 -20.06 21.80 28.30
C GLY A 520 -20.36 22.38 26.90
N LEU A 521 -19.35 22.61 26.04
CA LEU A 521 -19.51 23.29 24.74
C LEU A 521 -19.22 22.39 23.52
N SER A 522 -18.85 21.14 23.77
CA SER A 522 -17.94 20.37 22.94
C SER A 522 -18.67 19.37 22.03
N GLY A 523 -19.22 19.90 20.92
CA GLY A 523 -19.74 19.10 19.79
C GLY A 523 -20.81 19.79 18.95
N ALA A 524 -21.66 20.62 19.59
CA ALA A 524 -22.72 21.36 18.90
C ALA A 524 -22.17 22.57 18.12
N GLU A 525 -21.23 23.31 18.71
CA GLU A 525 -20.64 24.52 18.15
C GLU A 525 -19.96 24.26 16.79
N PRO A 526 -20.13 25.13 15.76
CA PRO A 526 -19.28 25.10 14.56
C PRO A 526 -17.83 25.51 14.90
N LEU A 527 -16.90 25.26 13.98
CA LEU A 527 -15.59 25.92 14.05
C LEU A 527 -15.79 27.44 13.96
N SER A 528 -15.30 28.15 14.98
CA SER A 528 -15.28 29.60 15.04
C SER A 528 -14.39 30.20 13.95
N LEU A 529 -14.59 31.48 13.65
CA LEU A 529 -13.78 32.18 12.66
C LEU A 529 -12.28 32.11 13.00
N ALA A 530 -11.90 32.27 14.27
CA ALA A 530 -10.51 32.20 14.72
C ALA A 530 -9.89 30.81 14.51
N GLU A 531 -10.63 29.72 14.73
CA GLU A 531 -10.16 28.35 14.49
C GLU A 531 -10.00 28.07 12.98
N LYS A 532 -10.97 28.50 12.15
CA LYS A 532 -10.86 28.42 10.68
C LYS A 532 -9.70 29.26 10.15
N ASP A 533 -9.47 30.44 10.70
CA ASP A 533 -8.39 31.35 10.31
C ASP A 533 -7.01 30.82 10.74
N ALA A 534 -6.90 30.20 11.90
CA ALA A 534 -5.69 29.49 12.34
C ALA A 534 -5.35 28.31 11.43
N PHE A 535 -6.36 27.54 11.00
CA PHE A 535 -6.19 26.46 10.02
C PHE A 535 -5.77 27.00 8.63
N ARG A 536 -6.37 28.10 8.16
CA ARG A 536 -5.93 28.81 6.94
C ARG A 536 -4.47 29.25 7.03
N ALA A 537 -4.10 29.88 8.14
CA ALA A 537 -2.75 30.37 8.39
C ALA A 537 -1.74 29.23 8.57
N ALA A 538 -2.19 28.03 8.96
CA ALA A 538 -1.35 26.84 8.98
C ALA A 538 -1.09 26.29 7.57
N LEU A 539 -2.14 26.03 6.78
CA LEU A 539 -2.01 25.53 5.41
C LEU A 539 -1.22 26.48 4.49
N ARG A 540 -1.47 27.80 4.59
CA ARG A 540 -0.80 28.81 3.75
C ARG A 540 0.73 28.87 3.94
N ARG A 541 1.30 28.33 5.02
CA ARG A 541 2.77 28.27 5.19
C ARG A 541 3.46 27.25 4.29
N CYS A 542 2.73 26.26 3.77
CA CYS A 542 3.27 25.21 2.90
C CYS A 542 2.70 25.26 1.47
N TRP A 543 1.72 26.12 1.22
CA TRP A 543 1.24 26.43 -0.12
C TRP A 543 2.33 27.21 -0.87
N ASN A 544 2.63 26.78 -2.10
CA ASN A 544 3.67 27.37 -2.93
C ASN A 544 3.05 27.70 -4.29
N GLU A 545 2.54 28.93 -4.45
CA GLU A 545 1.93 29.36 -5.70
C GLU A 545 2.93 29.28 -6.88
N GLY A 546 4.23 29.43 -6.60
CA GLY A 546 5.31 29.32 -7.58
C GLY A 546 5.57 27.89 -8.10
N ALA A 547 4.94 26.86 -7.52
CA ALA A 547 4.97 25.50 -8.04
C ALA A 547 3.80 25.18 -9.00
N LEU A 548 2.85 26.11 -9.18
CA LEU A 548 1.73 25.96 -10.10
C LEU A 548 2.16 26.22 -11.56
N SER A 549 1.51 25.55 -12.51
CA SER A 549 1.64 25.88 -13.93
C SER A 549 0.96 27.23 -14.25
N VAL A 550 1.22 27.78 -15.43
CA VAL A 550 0.59 29.04 -15.92
C VAL A 550 -0.94 28.91 -16.07
N GLU A 551 -1.45 27.68 -16.16
CA GLU A 551 -2.88 27.35 -16.14
C GLU A 551 -3.39 27.16 -14.71
N ALA A 552 -2.70 26.36 -13.89
CA ALA A 552 -3.07 26.10 -12.50
C ALA A 552 -3.07 27.37 -11.62
N SER A 553 -2.23 28.36 -11.95
CA SER A 553 -2.21 29.70 -11.33
C SER A 553 -3.35 30.63 -11.78
N ARG A 554 -4.37 30.12 -12.50
CA ARG A 554 -5.57 30.86 -12.93
C ARG A 554 -6.90 30.18 -12.57
N MET A 555 -6.84 29.03 -11.91
CA MET A 555 -8.00 28.21 -11.54
C MET A 555 -8.04 27.96 -10.03
N SER A 556 -9.19 27.54 -9.51
CA SER A 556 -9.30 26.99 -8.15
C SER A 556 -9.47 25.47 -8.17
N VAL A 557 -8.98 24.80 -7.14
CA VAL A 557 -9.20 23.36 -6.89
C VAL A 557 -9.61 23.16 -5.44
N SER A 558 -10.78 22.56 -5.23
CA SER A 558 -11.25 22.17 -3.91
C SER A 558 -10.76 20.76 -3.61
N VAL A 559 -9.99 20.60 -2.54
CA VAL A 559 -9.42 19.32 -2.10
C VAL A 559 -10.17 18.84 -0.87
N GLY A 560 -10.82 17.68 -0.99
CA GLY A 560 -11.46 16.99 0.12
C GLY A 560 -10.51 15.99 0.76
N PHE A 561 -10.42 15.96 2.09
CA PHE A 561 -9.59 15.00 2.82
C PHE A 561 -10.05 14.77 4.26
N SER A 562 -9.59 13.68 4.85
CA SER A 562 -9.84 13.30 6.24
C SER A 562 -8.60 13.45 7.11
N MET A 563 -8.80 13.78 8.38
CA MET A 563 -7.75 13.95 9.39
C MET A 563 -7.96 13.02 10.60
N THR A 564 -6.86 12.66 11.26
CA THR A 564 -6.88 12.02 12.59
C THR A 564 -7.29 13.02 13.68
N ALA A 565 -7.62 12.52 14.87
CA ALA A 565 -8.03 13.37 16.00
C ALA A 565 -6.92 14.27 16.57
N ASP A 566 -5.65 14.03 16.23
CA ASP A 566 -4.52 14.94 16.47
C ASP A 566 -4.22 15.87 15.26
N GLY A 567 -5.17 16.01 14.33
CA GLY A 567 -5.13 16.99 13.24
C GLY A 567 -4.21 16.63 12.07
N ARG A 568 -3.77 15.37 11.93
CA ARG A 568 -2.89 14.95 10.82
C ARG A 568 -3.71 14.50 9.61
N PRO A 569 -3.44 15.00 8.39
CA PRO A 569 -4.05 14.47 7.17
C PRO A 569 -3.71 13.00 6.92
N ILE A 570 -4.70 12.23 6.51
CA ILE A 570 -4.54 10.83 6.12
C ILE A 570 -4.27 10.80 4.61
N ASP A 571 -3.03 10.52 4.19
CA ASP A 571 -2.60 10.69 2.78
C ASP A 571 -3.52 10.03 1.74
N GLY A 572 -3.97 8.79 2.01
CA GLY A 572 -4.89 8.04 1.16
C GLY A 572 -6.34 8.56 1.12
N SER A 573 -6.67 9.64 1.82
CA SER A 573 -7.99 10.29 1.80
C SER A 573 -8.07 11.54 0.92
N LEU A 574 -6.92 12.10 0.48
CA LEU A 574 -6.91 13.31 -0.33
C LEU A 574 -7.47 13.04 -1.73
N ARG A 575 -8.46 13.83 -2.13
CA ARG A 575 -9.09 13.77 -3.45
C ARG A 575 -9.55 15.15 -3.92
N ILE A 576 -9.65 15.33 -5.25
CA ILE A 576 -10.35 16.49 -5.81
C ILE A 576 -11.83 16.37 -5.47
N ALA A 577 -12.43 17.47 -5.01
CA ALA A 577 -13.85 17.61 -4.71
C ALA A 577 -14.57 18.48 -5.76
N ASP A 578 -13.92 19.55 -6.24
CA ASP A 578 -14.37 20.45 -7.32
C ASP A 578 -13.14 21.13 -7.96
N PHE A 579 -13.27 21.68 -9.18
CA PHE A 579 -12.28 22.60 -9.75
C PHE A 579 -12.93 23.57 -10.74
N ARG A 580 -12.47 24.83 -10.76
CA ARG A 580 -13.08 25.90 -11.57
C ARG A 580 -12.01 26.77 -12.24
N GLY A 581 -12.09 26.93 -13.56
CA GLY A 581 -11.29 27.90 -14.34
C GLY A 581 -10.12 27.34 -15.17
N GLY A 582 -9.99 26.02 -15.32
CA GLY A 582 -8.94 25.37 -16.13
C GLY A 582 -9.30 23.94 -16.52
N SER A 583 -8.38 23.24 -17.18
CA SER A 583 -8.56 21.83 -17.60
C SER A 583 -8.35 20.84 -16.45
N GLU A 584 -8.80 19.59 -16.65
CA GLU A 584 -8.56 18.47 -15.74
C GLU A 584 -7.07 18.19 -15.49
N ALA A 585 -6.21 18.41 -16.49
CA ALA A 585 -4.75 18.32 -16.35
C ALA A 585 -4.19 19.45 -15.46
N GLY A 586 -4.69 20.67 -15.63
CA GLY A 586 -4.40 21.80 -14.74
C GLY A 586 -4.86 21.54 -13.31
N ALA A 587 -6.06 20.99 -13.13
CA ALA A 587 -6.62 20.62 -11.82
C ALA A 587 -5.80 19.52 -11.14
N THR A 588 -5.32 18.53 -11.89
CA THR A 588 -4.45 17.45 -11.39
C THR A 588 -3.11 18.01 -10.89
N HIS A 589 -2.45 18.90 -11.67
CA HIS A 589 -1.22 19.56 -11.23
C HIS A 589 -1.44 20.45 -10.00
N ALA A 590 -2.56 21.18 -9.94
CA ALA A 590 -2.92 21.99 -8.78
C ALA A 590 -3.17 21.13 -7.53
N PHE A 591 -3.84 19.98 -7.70
CA PHE A 591 -4.07 18.99 -6.64
C PHE A 591 -2.75 18.40 -6.09
N ASP A 592 -1.78 18.06 -6.94
CA ASP A 592 -0.48 17.54 -6.46
C ASP A 592 0.31 18.58 -5.64
N VAL A 593 0.23 19.86 -6.01
CA VAL A 593 0.81 20.96 -5.21
C VAL A 593 0.04 21.13 -3.90
N ALA A 594 -1.30 21.03 -3.92
CA ALA A 594 -2.15 21.16 -2.73
C ALA A 594 -1.95 20.00 -1.75
N ARG A 595 -1.91 18.76 -2.24
CA ARG A 595 -1.57 17.56 -1.46
C ARG A 595 -0.19 17.70 -0.80
N ARG A 596 0.81 18.19 -1.53
CA ARG A 596 2.14 18.46 -0.94
C ARG A 596 2.05 19.51 0.17
N ALA A 597 1.31 20.61 -0.02
CA ALA A 597 1.12 21.63 1.01
C ALA A 597 0.42 21.10 2.27
N ILE A 598 -0.67 20.35 2.08
CA ILE A 598 -1.45 19.70 3.15
C ILE A 598 -0.56 18.74 3.95
N MET A 599 0.18 17.84 3.28
CA MET A 599 1.03 16.86 3.95
C MET A 599 2.25 17.48 4.65
N MET A 600 2.87 18.52 4.06
CA MET A 600 4.00 19.21 4.70
C MET A 600 3.59 19.97 5.98
N CYS A 601 2.49 20.73 5.94
CA CYS A 601 2.07 21.52 7.11
C CYS A 601 1.23 20.72 8.11
N GLY A 602 0.53 19.68 7.66
CA GLY A 602 -0.23 18.75 8.50
C GLY A 602 0.61 17.66 9.16
N GLY A 603 1.89 17.51 8.77
CA GLY A 603 2.81 16.49 9.31
C GLY A 603 3.13 16.63 10.80
N ALA A 604 2.77 17.74 11.44
CA ALA A 604 2.82 17.93 12.90
C ALA A 604 1.46 17.82 13.60
N GLY A 605 0.36 17.75 12.83
CA GLY A 605 -1.01 18.03 13.29
C GLY A 605 -1.37 19.51 13.07
N PHE A 606 -2.56 19.77 12.54
CA PHE A 606 -3.13 21.13 12.48
C PHE A 606 -3.69 21.56 13.84
N PRO A 607 -3.60 22.85 14.21
CA PRO A 607 -4.04 23.36 15.51
C PRO A 607 -5.56 23.50 15.57
N LEU A 608 -6.26 22.37 15.62
CA LEU A 608 -7.72 22.27 15.65
C LEU A 608 -8.22 21.78 17.01
N PRO A 609 -9.39 22.26 17.48
CA PRO A 609 -9.98 21.88 18.77
C PRO A 609 -10.42 20.41 18.79
N PHE A 610 -9.72 19.55 19.54
CA PHE A 610 -10.03 18.12 19.68
C PHE A 610 -11.50 17.85 20.04
N ASP A 611 -12.05 18.69 20.92
CA ASP A 611 -13.41 18.64 21.43
C ASP A 611 -14.49 18.89 20.34
N LYS A 612 -14.09 19.40 19.16
CA LYS A 612 -14.95 19.56 17.98
C LYS A 612 -14.60 18.61 16.83
N TYR A 613 -13.83 17.54 17.07
CA TYR A 613 -13.29 16.65 16.02
C TYR A 613 -14.31 16.23 14.94
N THR A 614 -15.53 15.87 15.32
CA THR A 614 -16.61 15.49 14.39
C THR A 614 -16.99 16.59 13.37
N ARG A 615 -16.65 17.86 13.65
CA ARG A 615 -16.85 19.00 12.73
C ARG A 615 -15.72 19.20 11.71
N TRP A 616 -14.55 18.61 11.93
CA TRP A 616 -13.35 18.84 11.09
C TRP A 616 -12.58 17.57 10.73
N ARG A 617 -13.01 16.39 11.16
CA ARG A 617 -12.47 15.10 10.71
C ARG A 617 -12.45 14.99 9.19
N ASP A 618 -13.48 15.49 8.51
CA ASP A 618 -13.60 15.50 7.06
C ASP A 618 -13.79 16.96 6.61
N VAL A 619 -12.89 17.47 5.76
CA VAL A 619 -12.87 18.87 5.32
C VAL A 619 -12.74 19.00 3.81
N VAL A 620 -13.23 20.13 3.27
CA VAL A 620 -12.97 20.57 1.90
C VAL A 620 -12.27 21.93 1.94
N VAL A 621 -11.22 22.08 1.15
CA VAL A 621 -10.34 23.26 1.14
C VAL A 621 -10.17 23.76 -0.29
N GLU A 622 -10.64 24.97 -0.60
CA GLU A 622 -10.46 25.57 -1.93
C GLU A 622 -9.09 26.25 -2.03
N PHE A 623 -8.19 25.70 -2.84
CA PHE A 623 -6.91 26.32 -3.15
C PHE A 623 -7.08 27.24 -4.37
N ARG A 624 -6.63 28.50 -4.24
CA ARG A 624 -6.72 29.55 -5.27
C ARG A 624 -5.36 30.24 -5.46
N PRO A 625 -5.16 30.98 -6.57
CA PRO A 625 -3.94 31.76 -6.78
C PRO A 625 -3.79 32.96 -5.82
N ASP A 626 -4.88 33.40 -5.19
CA ASP A 626 -4.95 34.52 -4.24
C ASP A 626 -5.12 34.09 -2.77
N GLY A 627 -5.22 32.78 -2.48
CA GLY A 627 -5.31 32.27 -1.11
C GLY A 627 -5.96 30.90 -0.97
N ILE A 628 -6.46 30.62 0.24
CA ILE A 628 -7.09 29.34 0.62
C ILE A 628 -8.46 29.62 1.23
N GLY A 629 -9.51 29.04 0.64
CA GLY A 629 -10.89 29.04 1.11
C GLY A 629 -11.28 27.75 1.85
N PHE A 630 -12.40 27.78 2.54
CA PHE A 630 -13.05 26.64 3.17
C PHE A 630 -14.56 26.81 3.02
N ASP A 631 -15.25 25.72 2.67
CA ASP A 631 -16.71 25.60 2.68
C ASP A 631 -17.13 24.70 3.85
#